data_AF-A0A953PTJ9-F1
#
_entry.id   AF-A0A953PTJ9-F1
#
_cell.length_a   1.000
_cell.length_b   1.000
_cell.length_c   1.000
_cell.angle_alpha   90.00
_cell.angle_beta   90.00
_cell.angle_gamma   90.00
#
_symmetry.space_group_name_H-M   'P 1'
#
loop_
_entity.id
_entity.type
_entity.pdbx_description
1 polymer ?
#
loop_
_entity_poly.entity_id
_entity_poly.type
_entity_poly.pdbx_seq_one_letter_code
_entity_poly.pdbx_strand_id
1 'polypeptide(L)'
;MKLRGLFVIGAIGVATIAQSSLDSAIRTPQSAMTTWRSLFDGTSLDQWRGYKGAPVPAGWHVENGTLTKSGSVADIVSKDEFGDFELEMDWKIGDAGNSGIFYRGTEEYEHIYWSAPEYQLLDDIHGADNKTRLTCAGAAYAVYPSPAGHLKPVGDWNTARIVVRGAHVEHWLNGVKLLEYELGSPDWEAKVTASKFRDWPNYGRAKRGHIAMQGDHAGSLAFRNIRIRELQ
;
A
#
# COMPACT_ATOMS: atom_id res chain seq x y z
N MET A 1 56.93 32.27 72.36
CA MET A 1 57.98 31.36 72.90
C MET A 1 57.82 30.03 72.18
N LYS A 2 58.89 29.58 71.49
CA LYS A 2 59.29 28.20 71.12
C LYS A 2 58.18 27.11 71.05
N LEU A 3 58.07 26.26 70.03
CA LEU A 3 59.14 25.46 69.44
C LEU A 3 58.65 24.75 68.16
N ARG A 4 59.60 24.49 67.27
CA ARG A 4 59.55 23.63 66.07
C ARG A 4 59.21 22.16 66.40
N GLY A 5 58.59 21.47 65.44
CA GLY A 5 58.50 20.00 65.44
C GLY A 5 57.92 19.43 64.15
N LEU A 6 58.80 19.19 63.18
CA LEU A 6 58.61 18.45 61.92
C LEU A 6 58.23 16.98 62.21
N PHE A 7 57.34 16.31 61.45
CA PHE A 7 57.53 14.89 61.05
C PHE A 7 56.52 14.45 59.97
N VAL A 8 57.12 14.08 58.82
CA VAL A 8 56.83 12.98 57.88
C VAL A 8 55.44 12.81 57.25
N ILE A 9 55.46 12.98 55.92
CA ILE A 9 54.43 12.68 54.93
C ILE A 9 54.41 11.16 54.69
N GLY A 10 53.28 10.52 55.01
CA GLY A 10 52.93 9.18 54.53
C GLY A 10 51.73 9.30 53.59
N ALA A 11 51.97 9.16 52.29
CA ALA A 11 50.91 9.18 51.28
C ALA A 11 50.13 7.85 51.31
N ILE A 12 48.94 7.87 51.91
CA ILE A 12 47.97 6.78 51.79
C ILE A 12 47.15 7.04 50.53
N GLY A 13 47.34 6.19 49.52
CA GLY A 13 46.53 6.20 48.31
C GLY A 13 45.09 5.84 48.65
N VAL A 14 44.20 6.83 48.61
CA VAL A 14 42.76 6.62 48.70
C VAL A 14 42.28 6.24 47.31
N ALA A 15 41.93 4.98 47.12
CA ALA A 15 41.21 4.52 45.94
C ALA A 15 39.82 5.19 45.95
N THR A 16 39.64 6.21 45.10
CA THR A 16 38.33 6.82 44.84
C THR A 16 37.48 5.82 44.07
N ILE A 17 36.49 5.23 44.76
CA ILE A 17 35.41 4.50 44.11
C ILE A 17 34.52 5.56 43.45
N ALA A 18 34.68 5.74 42.14
CA ALA A 18 33.79 6.59 41.36
C ALA A 18 32.41 5.92 41.30
N GLN A 19 31.43 6.54 41.95
CA GLN A 19 30.05 6.11 41.97
C GLN A 19 29.42 6.50 40.62
N SER A 20 29.24 5.53 39.73
CA SER A 20 28.59 5.73 38.44
C SER A 20 27.07 5.90 38.63
N SER A 21 26.60 7.14 38.56
CA SER A 21 25.18 7.44 38.39
C SER A 21 24.76 7.00 36.99
N LEU A 22 24.12 5.84 36.91
CA LEU A 22 23.41 5.37 35.72
C LEU A 22 22.18 6.25 35.51
N ASP A 23 22.35 7.38 34.82
CA ASP A 23 21.25 8.04 34.13
C ASP A 23 20.85 7.16 32.94
N SER A 24 20.06 6.12 33.23
CA SER A 24 19.29 5.43 32.20
C SER A 24 18.15 6.36 31.80
N ALA A 25 18.45 7.30 30.90
CA ALA A 25 17.43 7.90 30.08
C ALA A 25 16.78 6.77 29.27
N ILE A 26 15.64 6.27 29.75
CA ILE A 26 14.72 5.48 28.94
C ILE A 26 14.25 6.41 27.82
N ARG A 27 15.02 6.45 26.73
CA ARG A 27 14.54 6.91 25.45
C ARG A 27 13.56 5.86 24.98
N THR A 28 12.29 6.03 25.33
CA THR A 28 11.20 5.38 24.60
C THR A 28 11.47 5.65 23.11
N PRO A 29 11.57 4.63 22.25
CA PRO A 29 11.65 4.90 20.83
C PRO A 29 10.40 5.69 20.49
N GLN A 30 10.59 6.97 20.16
CA GLN A 30 9.54 7.78 19.61
C GLN A 30 9.14 7.08 18.32
N SER A 31 8.03 6.35 18.36
CA SER A 31 7.36 5.81 17.18
C SER A 31 7.39 6.93 16.14
N ALA A 32 8.15 6.73 15.07
CA ALA A 32 8.24 7.75 14.05
C ALA A 32 6.82 7.83 13.48
N MET A 33 6.12 8.93 13.75
CA MET A 33 4.77 9.11 13.22
C MET A 33 4.87 9.00 11.71
N THR A 34 4.25 7.97 11.14
CA THR A 34 4.27 7.78 9.70
C THR A 34 3.34 8.83 9.10
N THR A 35 3.89 9.68 8.24
CA THR A 35 3.15 10.79 7.61
C THR A 35 2.57 10.33 6.29
N TRP A 36 1.35 10.78 5.97
CA TRP A 36 0.76 10.57 4.65
C TRP A 36 1.58 11.29 3.57
N ARG A 37 1.95 10.55 2.54
CA ARG A 37 2.57 11.03 1.30
C ARG A 37 1.53 11.04 0.19
N SER A 38 1.46 12.10 -0.60
CA SER A 38 0.67 12.11 -1.82
C SER A 38 1.36 11.31 -2.94
N LEU A 39 0.63 10.42 -3.59
CA LEU A 39 1.01 9.80 -4.86
C LEU A 39 0.35 10.49 -6.07
N PHE A 40 -0.63 11.37 -5.83
CA PHE A 40 -1.22 12.23 -6.84
C PHE A 40 -1.87 13.44 -6.17
N ASP A 41 -1.33 14.62 -6.44
CA ASP A 41 -1.76 15.89 -5.84
C ASP A 41 -2.78 16.66 -6.68
N GLY A 42 -3.25 16.06 -7.78
CA GLY A 42 -4.17 16.70 -8.72
C GLY A 42 -3.50 17.39 -9.90
N THR A 43 -2.16 17.45 -9.95
CA THR A 43 -1.46 18.32 -10.92
C THR A 43 -0.55 17.58 -11.89
N SER A 44 0.13 16.51 -11.47
CA SER A 44 1.10 15.81 -12.32
C SER A 44 1.11 14.29 -12.14
N LEU A 45 1.71 13.61 -13.11
CA LEU A 45 1.93 12.16 -13.10
C LEU A 45 3.34 11.80 -12.60
N ASP A 46 4.01 12.70 -11.88
CA ASP A 46 5.43 12.55 -11.55
C ASP A 46 5.74 11.36 -10.65
N GLN A 47 4.75 10.84 -9.93
CA GLN A 47 4.89 9.65 -9.10
C GLN A 47 4.64 8.35 -9.87
N TRP A 48 4.28 8.44 -11.15
CA TRP A 48 3.84 7.32 -11.98
C TRP A 48 4.73 7.14 -13.20
N ARG A 49 4.75 5.91 -13.69
CA ARG A 49 5.40 5.50 -14.95
C ARG A 49 4.65 4.33 -15.54
N GLY A 50 4.95 3.97 -16.78
CA GLY A 50 4.51 2.69 -17.33
C GLY A 50 5.23 1.51 -16.66
N TYR A 51 4.61 0.34 -16.76
CA TYR A 51 5.19 -0.92 -16.31
C TYR A 51 6.53 -1.20 -17.01
N LYS A 52 7.46 -1.86 -16.31
CA LYS A 52 8.85 -2.17 -16.72
C LYS A 52 9.68 -0.95 -17.16
N GLY A 53 9.56 0.14 -16.41
CA GLY A 53 10.33 1.37 -16.66
C GLY A 53 9.88 2.16 -17.89
N ALA A 54 8.77 1.78 -18.53
CA ALA A 54 8.23 2.51 -19.67
C ALA A 54 7.80 3.94 -19.27
N PRO A 55 7.77 4.90 -20.21
CA PRO A 55 7.11 6.17 -19.97
C PRO A 55 5.63 5.96 -19.66
N VAL A 56 4.99 6.96 -19.04
CA VAL A 56 3.54 6.94 -18.84
C VAL A 56 2.84 6.78 -20.20
N PRO A 57 1.95 5.79 -20.38
CA PRO A 57 1.23 5.60 -21.64
C PRO A 57 0.41 6.84 -21.99
N ALA A 58 0.43 7.25 -23.26
CA ALA A 58 -0.09 8.55 -23.71
C ALA A 58 -1.57 8.83 -23.40
N GLY A 59 -2.39 7.80 -23.16
CA GLY A 59 -3.79 8.02 -22.80
C GLY A 59 -4.01 8.34 -21.32
N TRP A 60 -3.05 8.11 -20.42
CA TRP A 60 -3.11 8.59 -19.03
C TRP A 60 -2.80 10.08 -18.97
N HIS A 61 -3.65 10.85 -18.30
CA HIS A 61 -3.52 12.29 -18.20
C HIS A 61 -4.20 12.86 -16.95
N VAL A 62 -3.89 14.11 -16.66
CA VAL A 62 -4.58 14.89 -15.62
C VAL A 62 -5.69 15.70 -16.25
N GLU A 63 -6.91 15.53 -15.77
CA GLU A 63 -8.07 16.31 -16.19
C GLU A 63 -8.87 16.74 -14.96
N ASN A 64 -9.15 18.04 -14.82
CA ASN A 64 -9.95 18.60 -13.72
C ASN A 64 -9.51 18.15 -12.32
N GLY A 65 -8.20 18.07 -12.08
CA GLY A 65 -7.63 17.62 -10.80
C GLY A 65 -7.72 16.12 -10.56
N THR A 66 -8.03 15.32 -11.59
CA THR A 66 -8.14 13.87 -11.51
C THR A 66 -7.14 13.19 -12.42
N LEU A 67 -6.63 12.03 -11.99
CA LEU A 67 -5.87 11.11 -12.81
C LEU A 67 -6.87 10.26 -13.58
N THR A 68 -6.85 10.35 -14.91
CA THR A 68 -7.82 9.70 -15.80
C THR A 68 -7.13 9.11 -17.02
N LYS A 69 -7.89 8.37 -17.83
CA LYS A 69 -7.41 7.76 -19.07
C LYS A 69 -8.38 7.90 -20.23
N SER A 70 -7.83 7.93 -21.44
CA SER A 70 -8.58 7.88 -22.70
C SER A 70 -8.52 6.49 -23.33
N GLY A 71 -9.67 5.81 -23.38
CA GLY A 71 -9.77 4.47 -23.96
C GLY A 71 -9.05 3.40 -23.12
N SER A 72 -8.77 2.26 -23.75
CA SER A 72 -7.93 1.19 -23.20
C SER A 72 -6.45 1.58 -23.38
N VAL A 73 -5.69 1.52 -22.29
CA VAL A 73 -4.26 1.86 -22.26
C VAL A 73 -3.51 0.88 -21.37
N ALA A 74 -2.20 0.75 -21.55
CA ALA A 74 -1.41 -0.05 -20.61
C ALA A 74 -1.48 0.49 -19.17
N ASP A 75 -1.27 -0.39 -18.22
CA ASP A 75 -1.24 -0.07 -16.79
C ASP A 75 -0.10 0.90 -16.46
N ILE A 76 -0.31 1.68 -15.40
CA ILE A 76 0.73 2.52 -14.78
C ILE A 76 1.07 2.02 -13.40
N VAL A 77 2.33 2.19 -13.01
CA VAL A 77 2.86 1.82 -11.70
C VAL A 77 3.45 3.04 -11.00
N SER A 78 3.43 3.03 -9.67
CA SER A 78 4.18 3.99 -8.87
C SER A 78 5.68 3.84 -9.15
N LYS A 79 6.41 4.95 -9.16
CA LYS A 79 7.88 4.90 -9.31
C LYS A 79 8.55 4.18 -8.14
N ASP A 80 8.04 4.42 -6.94
CA ASP A 80 8.52 3.80 -5.71
C ASP A 80 7.78 2.49 -5.41
N GLU A 81 8.41 1.66 -4.59
CA GLU A 81 7.84 0.42 -4.07
C GLU A 81 7.55 0.55 -2.57
N PHE A 82 6.47 -0.10 -2.11
CA PHE A 82 5.97 0.01 -0.74
C PHE A 82 5.90 -1.36 -0.07
N GLY A 83 6.40 -1.41 1.17
CA GLY A 83 6.38 -2.60 2.03
C GLY A 83 5.06 -2.71 2.76
N ASP A 84 5.07 -2.48 4.06
CA ASP A 84 3.86 -2.29 4.87
C ASP A 84 3.34 -0.85 4.65
N PHE A 85 2.06 -0.70 4.36
CA PHE A 85 1.47 0.59 4.05
C PHE A 85 -0.02 0.64 4.34
N GLU A 86 -0.52 1.87 4.41
CA GLU A 86 -1.92 2.21 4.28
C GLU A 86 -2.08 3.13 3.07
N LEU A 87 -2.89 2.70 2.11
CA LEU A 87 -3.19 3.41 0.87
C LEU A 87 -4.64 3.85 0.88
N GLU A 88 -4.89 5.11 0.57
CA GLU A 88 -6.23 5.66 0.35
C GLU A 88 -6.30 6.37 -0.99
N MET A 89 -7.41 6.17 -1.69
CA MET A 89 -7.73 6.94 -2.87
C MET A 89 -9.22 6.99 -3.14
N ASP A 90 -9.65 8.09 -3.74
CA ASP A 90 -10.98 8.20 -4.32
C ASP A 90 -10.94 7.72 -5.77
N TRP A 91 -11.95 6.96 -6.16
CA TRP A 91 -12.11 6.44 -7.50
C TRP A 91 -13.55 6.61 -7.98
N LYS A 92 -13.70 6.72 -9.30
CA LYS A 92 -14.97 6.81 -10.00
C LYS A 92 -14.84 6.13 -11.35
N ILE A 93 -15.85 5.35 -11.72
CA ILE A 93 -15.96 4.69 -13.02
C ILE A 93 -17.26 5.10 -13.72
N GLY A 94 -17.28 4.91 -15.04
CA GLY A 94 -18.48 5.01 -15.86
C GLY A 94 -19.33 3.73 -15.88
N ASP A 95 -20.41 3.79 -16.65
CA ASP A 95 -21.33 2.67 -16.87
C ASP A 95 -20.59 1.46 -17.44
N ALA A 96 -20.85 0.28 -16.87
CA ALA A 96 -20.15 -0.98 -17.17
C ALA A 96 -18.61 -0.91 -16.99
N GLY A 97 -18.12 0.07 -16.22
CA GLY A 97 -16.69 0.30 -16.01
C GLY A 97 -15.99 -0.85 -15.28
N ASN A 98 -14.73 -1.07 -15.62
CA ASN A 98 -13.84 -2.05 -15.01
C ASN A 98 -12.42 -1.47 -14.92
N SER A 99 -11.76 -1.64 -13.79
CA SER A 99 -10.37 -1.30 -13.52
C SER A 99 -9.96 -1.97 -12.20
N GLY A 100 -8.74 -1.74 -11.74
CA GLY A 100 -8.21 -2.35 -10.53
C GLY A 100 -7.07 -1.53 -9.94
N ILE A 101 -6.88 -1.68 -8.63
CA ILE A 101 -5.72 -1.18 -7.91
C ILE A 101 -4.88 -2.40 -7.54
N PHE A 102 -3.71 -2.54 -8.16
CA PHE A 102 -2.74 -3.55 -7.76
C PHE A 102 -1.81 -3.01 -6.69
N TYR A 103 -1.31 -3.89 -5.83
CA TYR A 103 -0.34 -3.51 -4.80
C TYR A 103 0.68 -4.61 -4.55
N ARG A 104 1.86 -4.20 -4.07
CA ARG A 104 3.05 -5.05 -3.97
C ARG A 104 3.35 -5.81 -5.28
N GLY A 105 3.05 -5.19 -6.42
CA GLY A 105 3.35 -5.77 -7.71
C GLY A 105 4.84 -5.73 -8.02
N THR A 106 5.38 -6.82 -8.52
CA THR A 106 6.75 -6.91 -9.05
C THR A 106 6.72 -6.84 -10.57
N GLU A 107 7.84 -6.45 -11.17
CA GLU A 107 7.96 -6.32 -12.63
C GLU A 107 8.62 -7.54 -13.31
N GLU A 108 8.65 -8.68 -12.63
CA GLU A 108 9.29 -9.92 -13.12
C GLU A 108 8.50 -10.60 -14.24
N TYR A 109 7.18 -10.39 -14.28
CA TYR A 109 6.25 -11.01 -15.22
C TYR A 109 5.88 -10.08 -16.37
N GLU A 110 5.18 -10.58 -17.40
CA GLU A 110 4.73 -9.75 -18.53
C GLU A 110 3.69 -8.72 -18.11
N HIS A 111 2.83 -9.08 -17.15
CA HIS A 111 1.80 -8.21 -16.61
C HIS A 111 1.85 -8.16 -15.09
N ILE A 112 1.49 -7.01 -14.52
CA ILE A 112 1.55 -6.81 -13.07
C ILE A 112 0.56 -7.70 -12.31
N TYR A 113 -0.60 -8.01 -12.90
CA TYR A 113 -1.61 -8.87 -12.28
C TYR A 113 -1.15 -10.34 -12.10
N TRP A 114 -0.01 -10.73 -12.68
CA TRP A 114 0.60 -12.04 -12.45
C TRP A 114 1.40 -12.11 -11.14
N SER A 115 1.88 -10.97 -10.62
CA SER A 115 2.58 -10.89 -9.33
C SER A 115 1.75 -10.26 -8.22
N ALA A 116 0.83 -9.36 -8.57
CA ALA A 116 0.17 -8.49 -7.61
C ALA A 116 -1.27 -8.92 -7.27
N PRO A 117 -1.65 -8.94 -5.98
CA PRO A 117 -3.05 -8.89 -5.59
C PRO A 117 -3.73 -7.61 -6.09
N GLU A 118 -5.04 -7.69 -6.30
CA GLU A 118 -5.84 -6.64 -6.91
C GLU A 118 -7.06 -6.29 -6.05
N TYR A 119 -7.23 -5.01 -5.73
CA TYR A 119 -8.50 -4.45 -5.30
C TYR A 119 -9.32 -4.10 -6.53
N GLN A 120 -10.44 -4.79 -6.72
CA GLN A 120 -11.27 -4.65 -7.90
C GLN A 120 -12.08 -3.34 -7.92
N LEU A 121 -12.15 -2.68 -9.07
CA LEU A 121 -13.04 -1.54 -9.34
C LEU A 121 -14.01 -1.93 -10.45
N LEU A 122 -15.27 -2.23 -10.09
CA LEU A 122 -16.26 -2.68 -11.07
C LEU A 122 -17.59 -1.95 -10.88
N ASP A 123 -18.29 -1.73 -11.98
CA ASP A 123 -19.73 -1.54 -11.95
C ASP A 123 -20.40 -2.88 -11.62
N ASP A 124 -20.83 -3.04 -10.37
CA ASP A 124 -21.45 -4.28 -9.90
C ASP A 124 -22.81 -4.59 -10.59
N ILE A 125 -23.41 -3.65 -11.30
CA ILE A 125 -24.73 -3.81 -11.95
C ILE A 125 -24.58 -4.14 -13.44
N HIS A 126 -23.78 -3.37 -14.18
CA HIS A 126 -23.64 -3.57 -15.64
C HIS A 126 -22.26 -4.07 -16.08
N GLY A 127 -21.28 -4.14 -15.18
CA GLY A 127 -19.95 -4.64 -15.48
C GLY A 127 -19.99 -6.09 -15.96
N ALA A 128 -19.22 -6.40 -17.00
CA ALA A 128 -19.22 -7.72 -17.62
C ALA A 128 -18.87 -8.85 -16.63
N ASP A 129 -17.99 -8.56 -15.67
CA ASP A 129 -17.47 -9.52 -14.68
C ASP A 129 -18.30 -9.56 -13.39
N ASN A 130 -19.51 -9.00 -13.36
CA ASN A 130 -20.36 -8.92 -12.16
C ASN A 130 -21.03 -10.25 -11.75
N LYS A 131 -20.52 -11.39 -12.22
CA LYS A 131 -21.16 -12.71 -12.05
C LYS A 131 -21.04 -13.28 -10.66
N THR A 132 -20.01 -12.88 -9.92
CA THR A 132 -19.77 -13.35 -8.56
C THR A 132 -19.20 -12.22 -7.71
N ARG A 133 -19.34 -12.33 -6.39
CA ARG A 133 -18.73 -11.35 -5.48
C ARG A 133 -17.19 -11.41 -5.42
N LEU A 134 -16.56 -12.42 -6.02
CA LEU A 134 -15.10 -12.51 -6.17
C LEU A 134 -14.55 -11.53 -7.19
N THR A 135 -15.40 -11.01 -8.08
CA THR A 135 -15.01 -10.15 -9.21
C THR A 135 -15.69 -8.79 -9.17
N CYS A 136 -16.44 -8.50 -8.10
CA CYS A 136 -17.12 -7.24 -7.85
C CYS A 136 -16.25 -6.23 -7.09
N ALA A 137 -16.68 -4.96 -7.06
CA ALA A 137 -15.94 -3.87 -6.44
C ALA A 137 -15.50 -4.17 -5.00
N GLY A 138 -14.23 -3.91 -4.71
CA GLY A 138 -13.60 -4.12 -3.40
C GLY A 138 -13.19 -5.55 -3.08
N ALA A 139 -13.50 -6.53 -3.95
CA ALA A 139 -12.98 -7.88 -3.83
C ALA A 139 -11.44 -7.88 -3.93
N ALA A 140 -10.80 -8.86 -3.30
CA ALA A 140 -9.47 -9.26 -3.73
C ALA A 140 -9.68 -10.15 -4.95
N TYR A 141 -9.50 -9.59 -6.15
CA TYR A 141 -10.03 -10.14 -7.40
C TYR A 141 -9.78 -11.64 -7.53
N ALA A 142 -10.84 -12.42 -7.78
CA ALA A 142 -10.83 -13.88 -7.92
C ALA A 142 -10.29 -14.70 -6.71
N VAL A 143 -10.01 -14.06 -5.57
CA VAL A 143 -9.50 -14.71 -4.35
C VAL A 143 -10.45 -14.53 -3.16
N TYR A 144 -10.76 -13.30 -2.75
CA TYR A 144 -11.67 -13.02 -1.62
C TYR A 144 -12.85 -12.14 -2.04
N PRO A 145 -14.09 -12.52 -1.72
CA PRO A 145 -15.27 -11.79 -2.17
C PRO A 145 -15.53 -10.54 -1.34
N SER A 146 -16.15 -9.52 -1.96
CA SER A 146 -16.68 -8.36 -1.24
C SER A 146 -18.19 -8.48 -0.98
N PRO A 147 -18.69 -8.05 0.19
CA PRO A 147 -20.13 -7.94 0.42
C PRO A 147 -20.75 -6.86 -0.49
N ALA A 148 -22.00 -7.09 -0.90
CA ALA A 148 -22.76 -6.13 -1.70
C ALA A 148 -23.27 -4.94 -0.83
N GLY A 149 -23.70 -3.86 -1.49
CA GLY A 149 -24.40 -2.75 -0.82
C GLY A 149 -23.51 -1.64 -0.25
N HIS A 150 -22.19 -1.70 -0.45
CA HIS A 150 -21.25 -0.65 -0.02
C HIS A 150 -20.77 0.26 -1.15
N LEU A 151 -21.00 -0.14 -2.40
CA LEU A 151 -20.65 0.61 -3.59
C LEU A 151 -21.70 1.70 -3.87
N LYS A 152 -21.25 2.93 -4.11
CA LYS A 152 -22.12 4.01 -4.58
C LYS A 152 -22.46 3.84 -6.06
N PRO A 153 -23.56 4.43 -6.56
CA PRO A 153 -23.91 4.36 -7.98
C PRO A 153 -22.77 4.81 -8.91
N VAL A 154 -22.78 4.29 -10.14
CA VAL A 154 -21.88 4.74 -11.21
C VAL A 154 -21.93 6.26 -11.35
N GLY A 155 -20.76 6.88 -11.53
CA GLY A 155 -20.62 8.34 -11.60
C GLY A 155 -20.39 9.03 -10.24
N ASP A 156 -20.58 8.33 -9.12
CA ASP A 156 -20.24 8.84 -7.79
C ASP A 156 -18.82 8.43 -7.36
N TRP A 157 -18.23 9.29 -6.52
CA TRP A 157 -16.93 9.02 -5.92
C TRP A 157 -17.02 8.01 -4.78
N ASN A 158 -16.27 6.92 -4.92
CA ASN A 158 -16.04 5.93 -3.88
C ASN A 158 -14.64 6.12 -3.29
N THR A 159 -14.45 5.83 -2.01
CA THR A 159 -13.13 5.87 -1.38
C THR A 159 -12.68 4.44 -1.07
N ALA A 160 -11.59 4.01 -1.70
CA ALA A 160 -10.91 2.76 -1.38
C ALA A 160 -9.82 3.02 -0.32
N ARG A 161 -9.70 2.08 0.61
CA ARG A 161 -8.59 2.04 1.57
C ARG A 161 -8.05 0.61 1.66
N ILE A 162 -6.74 0.47 1.48
CA ILE A 162 -6.03 -0.81 1.51
C ILE A 162 -4.98 -0.72 2.61
N VAL A 163 -5.05 -1.63 3.58
CA VAL A 163 -4.07 -1.72 4.67
C VAL A 163 -3.27 -2.99 4.47
N VAL A 164 -1.94 -2.89 4.45
CA VAL A 164 -1.04 -4.04 4.38
C VAL A 164 0.01 -3.96 5.51
N ARG A 165 0.02 -4.95 6.40
CA ARG A 165 0.93 -5.05 7.56
C ARG A 165 1.52 -6.45 7.65
N GLY A 166 2.78 -6.63 7.27
CA GLY A 166 3.38 -7.95 7.09
C GLY A 166 2.60 -8.75 6.04
N ALA A 167 1.98 -9.86 6.46
CA ALA A 167 1.11 -10.69 5.64
C ALA A 167 -0.37 -10.24 5.68
N HIS A 168 -0.74 -9.42 6.66
CA HIS A 168 -2.10 -9.01 6.91
C HIS A 168 -2.57 -7.99 5.87
N VAL A 169 -3.74 -8.22 5.27
CA VAL A 169 -4.34 -7.31 4.29
C VAL A 169 -5.80 -7.03 4.65
N GLU A 170 -6.20 -5.76 4.57
CA GLU A 170 -7.58 -5.31 4.69
C GLU A 170 -8.00 -4.51 3.47
N HIS A 171 -9.20 -4.76 2.95
CA HIS A 171 -9.85 -3.88 1.97
C HIS A 171 -11.03 -3.16 2.61
N TRP A 172 -11.11 -1.86 2.38
CA TRP A 172 -12.17 -0.99 2.86
C TRP A 172 -12.76 -0.18 1.71
N LEU A 173 -14.08 0.00 1.74
CA LEU A 173 -14.83 0.80 0.77
C LEU A 173 -15.76 1.74 1.53
N ASN A 174 -15.66 3.04 1.25
CA ASN A 174 -16.52 4.06 1.84
C ASN A 174 -16.58 4.00 3.38
N GLY A 175 -15.44 3.70 4.02
CA GLY A 175 -15.32 3.60 5.47
C GLY A 175 -15.76 2.27 6.08
N VAL A 176 -16.21 1.31 5.27
CA VAL A 176 -16.60 -0.04 5.74
C VAL A 176 -15.52 -1.06 5.38
N LYS A 177 -15.06 -1.85 6.35
CA LYS A 177 -14.16 -2.99 6.09
C LYS A 177 -14.95 -4.09 5.37
N LEU A 178 -14.49 -4.44 4.18
CA LEU A 178 -15.16 -5.43 3.32
C LEU A 178 -14.63 -6.84 3.57
N LEU A 179 -13.32 -6.98 3.67
CA LEU A 179 -12.62 -8.25 3.81
C LEU A 179 -11.25 -8.04 4.45
N GLU A 180 -10.70 -9.14 4.95
CA GLU A 180 -9.44 -9.22 5.66
C GLU A 180 -8.86 -10.62 5.46
N TYR A 181 -7.56 -10.73 5.21
CA TYR A 181 -6.90 -12.01 4.98
C TYR A 181 -5.40 -11.93 5.25
N GLU A 182 -4.75 -13.10 5.24
CA GLU A 182 -3.31 -13.26 5.46
C GLU A 182 -2.64 -13.85 4.22
N LEU A 183 -1.78 -13.07 3.57
CA LEU A 183 -0.95 -13.53 2.45
C LEU A 183 -0.06 -14.71 2.88
N GLY A 184 -0.06 -15.77 2.08
CA GLY A 184 0.73 -16.98 2.36
C GLY A 184 0.17 -17.89 3.46
N SER A 185 -1.00 -17.58 4.02
CA SER A 185 -1.72 -18.50 4.90
C SER A 185 -2.23 -19.73 4.14
N PRO A 186 -2.49 -20.87 4.81
CA PRO A 186 -3.07 -22.03 4.15
C PRO A 186 -4.39 -21.74 3.41
N ASP A 187 -5.21 -20.82 3.91
CA ASP A 187 -6.44 -20.38 3.23
C ASP A 187 -6.11 -19.58 1.95
N TRP A 188 -5.16 -18.65 2.01
CA TRP A 188 -4.65 -17.94 0.83
C TRP A 188 -4.13 -18.92 -0.23
N GLU A 189 -3.29 -19.88 0.16
CA GLU A 189 -2.75 -20.90 -0.75
C GLU A 189 -3.83 -21.69 -1.46
N ALA A 190 -4.83 -22.15 -0.70
CA ALA A 190 -5.94 -22.92 -1.25
C ALA A 190 -6.74 -22.10 -2.27
N LYS A 191 -7.01 -20.83 -1.98
CA LYS A 191 -7.75 -19.94 -2.89
C LYS A 191 -6.95 -19.57 -4.14
N VAL A 192 -5.67 -19.24 -4.00
CA VAL A 192 -4.79 -18.96 -5.16
C VAL A 192 -4.71 -20.19 -6.07
N THR A 193 -4.52 -21.38 -5.49
CA THR A 193 -4.49 -22.66 -6.24
C THR A 193 -5.80 -22.93 -6.98
N ALA A 194 -6.95 -22.60 -6.39
CA ALA A 194 -8.26 -22.74 -7.02
C ALA A 194 -8.58 -21.65 -8.06
N SER A 195 -7.84 -20.54 -8.05
CA SER A 195 -8.08 -19.40 -8.93
C SER A 195 -7.35 -19.51 -10.27
N LYS A 196 -7.48 -18.48 -11.12
CA LYS A 196 -6.66 -18.33 -12.33
C LYS A 196 -5.17 -18.13 -12.01
N PHE A 197 -4.83 -17.72 -10.78
CA PHE A 197 -3.47 -17.32 -10.42
C PHE A 197 -2.50 -18.45 -10.11
N ARG A 198 -2.97 -19.70 -10.06
CA ARG A 198 -2.16 -20.89 -9.77
C ARG A 198 -0.92 -21.06 -10.66
N ASP A 199 -0.94 -20.49 -11.87
CA ASP A 199 0.12 -20.62 -12.86
C ASP A 199 1.29 -19.63 -12.60
N TRP A 200 1.13 -18.68 -11.66
CA TRP A 200 2.16 -17.71 -11.30
C TRP A 200 2.61 -17.91 -9.84
N PRO A 201 3.71 -18.64 -9.59
CA PRO A 201 4.13 -19.03 -8.23
C PRO A 201 4.45 -17.85 -7.31
N ASN A 202 4.78 -16.68 -7.88
CA ASN A 202 5.10 -15.47 -7.14
C ASN A 202 3.91 -14.51 -6.93
N TYR A 203 2.70 -14.90 -7.35
CA TYR A 203 1.48 -14.12 -7.08
C TYR A 203 1.27 -13.88 -5.58
N GLY A 204 1.23 -12.60 -5.18
CA GLY A 204 1.04 -12.18 -3.79
C GLY A 204 2.21 -12.51 -2.85
N ARG A 205 3.41 -12.78 -3.38
CA ARG A 205 4.59 -13.15 -2.57
C ARG A 205 5.50 -12.01 -2.17
N ALA A 206 5.45 -10.90 -2.89
CA ALA A 206 6.36 -9.80 -2.65
C ALA A 206 6.11 -9.17 -1.27
N LYS A 207 7.19 -8.87 -0.54
CA LYS A 207 7.13 -8.13 0.73
C LYS A 207 7.08 -6.62 0.52
N ARG A 208 7.54 -6.17 -0.66
CA ARG A 208 7.56 -4.78 -1.12
C ARG A 208 7.39 -4.80 -2.64
N GLY A 209 6.66 -3.84 -3.18
CA GLY A 209 6.46 -3.70 -4.62
C GLY A 209 5.63 -2.47 -4.97
N HIS A 210 5.30 -2.31 -6.25
CA HIS A 210 4.60 -1.14 -6.76
C HIS A 210 3.11 -1.13 -6.40
N ILE A 211 2.54 0.07 -6.34
CA ILE A 211 1.10 0.30 -6.51
C ILE A 211 0.84 0.51 -8.00
N ALA A 212 -0.24 -0.03 -8.55
CA ALA A 212 -0.56 0.15 -9.97
C ALA A 212 -2.05 0.37 -10.22
N MET A 213 -2.35 1.06 -11.32
CA MET A 213 -3.72 1.31 -11.79
C MET A 213 -3.93 0.58 -13.11
N GLN A 214 -5.00 -0.21 -13.17
CA GLN A 214 -5.35 -0.96 -14.36
C GLN A 214 -5.95 -0.03 -15.43
N GLY A 215 -5.32 0.03 -16.59
CA GLY A 215 -5.72 0.93 -17.68
C GLY A 215 -6.40 0.25 -18.86
N ASP A 216 -6.27 -1.07 -18.97
CA ASP A 216 -6.48 -1.83 -20.20
C ASP A 216 -7.95 -2.16 -20.49
N HIS A 217 -8.84 -2.00 -19.52
CA HIS A 217 -10.27 -2.09 -19.74
C HIS A 217 -10.85 -0.83 -20.38
N ALA A 218 -11.90 -0.97 -21.19
CA ALA A 218 -12.62 0.17 -21.74
C ALA A 218 -13.44 0.90 -20.66
N GLY A 219 -13.94 2.09 -21.00
CA GLY A 219 -14.77 2.91 -20.10
C GLY A 219 -13.99 4.04 -19.42
N SER A 220 -14.73 4.93 -18.77
CA SER A 220 -14.17 6.06 -18.03
C SER A 220 -13.69 5.64 -16.64
N LEU A 221 -12.60 6.24 -16.21
CA LEU A 221 -11.93 5.99 -14.94
C LEU A 221 -11.32 7.29 -14.45
N ALA A 222 -11.59 7.66 -13.20
CA ALA A 222 -10.99 8.82 -12.58
C ALA A 222 -10.55 8.50 -11.15
N PHE A 223 -9.34 8.92 -10.80
CA PHE A 223 -8.80 8.86 -9.45
C PHE A 223 -8.47 10.25 -8.93
N ARG A 224 -8.56 10.43 -7.61
CA ARG A 224 -8.03 11.61 -6.91
C ARG A 224 -7.67 11.26 -5.47
N ASN A 225 -7.04 12.19 -4.76
CA ASN A 225 -6.69 12.03 -3.36
C ASN A 225 -5.85 10.76 -3.08
N ILE A 226 -4.97 10.39 -4.01
CA ILE A 226 -4.16 9.17 -3.87
C ILE A 226 -3.04 9.47 -2.87
N ARG A 227 -3.12 8.84 -1.70
CA ARG A 227 -2.14 9.03 -0.62
C ARG A 227 -1.77 7.70 0.01
N ILE A 228 -0.53 7.61 0.44
CA ILE A 228 0.04 6.42 1.06
C ILE A 228 0.79 6.78 2.33
N ARG A 229 0.73 5.92 3.33
CA ARG A 229 1.50 6.01 4.56
C ARG A 229 2.18 4.67 4.79
N GLU A 230 3.51 4.63 4.73
CA GLU A 230 4.24 3.42 5.11
C GLU A 230 4.01 3.13 6.60
N LEU A 231 3.96 1.85 6.96
CA LEU A 231 3.78 1.39 8.34
C LEU A 231 5.13 0.80 8.82
N GLN A 232 5.42 0.96 10.11
CA GLN A 232 6.64 0.46 10.75
C GLN A 232 6.46 -0.97 11.25
#